data_AF-A0A8X6NRD3-F1
#
_entry.id   AF-A0A8X6NRD3-F1
#
_cell.length_a   1.000
_cell.length_b   1.000
_cell.length_c   1.000
_cell.angle_alpha   90.00
_cell.angle_beta   90.00
_cell.angle_gamma   90.00
#
_symmetry.space_group_name_H-M   'P 1'
#
loop_
_entity.id
_entity.type
_entity.pdbx_description
1 polymer ?
#
loop_
_entity_poly.entity_id
_entity_poly.type
_entity_poly.pdbx_seq_one_letter_code
_entity_poly.pdbx_strand_id
1 'polypeptide(L)'
;MEALTVSDIGPNTGLILEINLQSALYHLSTEAIGVKVVIHHPNKTPCPEDQGFNASPGTEISVSLPQSIMYRLPIPFSDHCVDYERCQGS
;
A
#
# COMPACT_ATOMS: atom_id res chain seq x y z
N MET A 1 10.70 -13.66 3.75
CA MET A 1 10.13 -12.91 4.88
C MET A 1 8.86 -13.62 5.30
N GLU A 2 8.66 -13.88 6.58
CA GLU A 2 7.43 -14.49 7.08
C GLU A 2 6.38 -13.40 7.26
N ALA A 3 5.17 -13.60 6.72
CA ALA A 3 4.11 -12.60 6.76
C ALA A 3 3.34 -12.69 8.09
N LEU A 4 3.10 -11.55 8.72
CA LEU A 4 2.23 -11.47 9.88
C LEU A 4 0.76 -11.63 9.46
N THR A 5 0.00 -12.40 10.21
CA THR A 5 -1.42 -12.65 9.97
C THR A 5 -2.27 -12.14 11.13
N VAL A 6 -3.44 -11.61 10.82
CA VAL A 6 -4.44 -11.18 11.81
C VAL A 6 -5.56 -12.21 11.87
N SER A 7 -5.97 -12.63 13.06
CA SER A 7 -7.05 -13.62 13.28
C SER A 7 -8.45 -13.00 13.32
N ASP A 8 -8.56 -11.76 13.78
CA ASP A 8 -9.83 -11.11 14.07
C ASP A 8 -9.91 -9.72 13.42
N ILE A 9 -11.08 -9.39 12.87
CA ILE A 9 -11.31 -8.11 12.23
C ILE A 9 -11.67 -7.07 13.31
N GLY A 10 -10.94 -5.96 13.35
CA GLY A 10 -11.25 -4.86 14.24
C GLY A 10 -10.18 -3.75 14.22
N PRO A 11 -10.53 -2.53 14.63
CA PRO A 11 -9.58 -1.41 14.69
C PRO A 11 -8.45 -1.66 15.69
N ASN A 12 -8.68 -2.48 16.72
CA ASN A 12 -7.72 -2.79 17.78
C ASN A 12 -6.88 -4.05 17.52
N THR A 13 -7.20 -4.81 16.46
CA THR A 13 -6.52 -6.08 16.12
C THR A 13 -5.72 -5.99 14.83
N GLY A 14 -5.92 -4.92 14.06
CA GLY A 14 -5.17 -4.61 12.85
C GLY A 14 -3.88 -3.84 13.11
N LEU A 15 -3.45 -3.08 12.10
CA LEU A 15 -2.28 -2.22 12.16
C LEU A 15 -2.64 -0.83 12.68
N ILE A 16 -2.08 -0.44 13.82
CA ILE A 16 -2.19 0.92 14.38
C ILE A 16 -0.83 1.61 14.24
N LEU A 17 -0.82 2.80 13.65
CA LEU A 17 0.37 3.59 13.44
C LEU A 17 0.15 5.02 13.93
N GLU A 18 1.13 5.53 14.68
CA GLU A 18 1.29 6.95 14.98
C GLU A 18 2.56 7.43 14.28
N ILE A 19 2.45 8.41 13.39
CA ILE A 19 3.55 8.84 12.53
C ILE A 19 3.91 10.30 12.82
N ASN A 20 5.19 10.53 13.15
CA ASN A 20 5.75 11.87 13.31
C ASN A 20 6.44 12.31 12.01
N LEU A 21 5.88 13.30 11.31
CA LEU A 21 6.36 13.75 10.01
C LEU A 21 7.59 14.66 10.04
N GLN A 22 7.97 15.23 11.18
CA GLN A 22 9.14 16.12 11.30
C GLN A 22 9.26 17.13 10.13
N SER A 23 8.17 17.80 9.77
CA SER A 23 8.07 18.63 8.56
C SER A 23 9.10 19.77 8.48
N ALA A 24 9.70 20.16 9.61
CA ALA A 24 10.80 21.12 9.66
C ALA A 24 12.09 20.62 8.96
N LEU A 25 12.23 19.31 8.75
CA LEU A 25 13.35 18.67 8.05
C LEU A 25 13.06 18.40 6.57
N TYR A 26 11.89 18.81 6.07
CA TYR A 26 11.52 18.56 4.68
C TYR A 26 12.37 19.40 3.73
N HIS A 27 12.58 18.86 2.53
CA HIS A 27 13.30 19.56 1.48
C HIS A 27 12.45 20.73 0.96
N LEU A 28 13.09 21.81 0.48
CA LEU A 28 12.40 22.99 -0.06
C LEU A 28 11.52 22.67 -1.28
N SER A 29 11.81 21.55 -1.97
CA SER A 29 11.04 21.09 -3.13
C SER A 29 9.85 20.20 -2.76
N THR A 30 9.60 19.93 -1.47
CA THR A 30 8.46 19.12 -1.05
C THR A 30 7.18 19.93 -1.19
N GLU A 31 6.26 19.47 -2.05
CA GLU A 31 5.04 20.22 -2.40
C GLU A 31 3.88 20.00 -1.42
N ALA A 32 3.91 18.92 -0.63
CA ALA A 32 2.83 18.56 0.29
C ALA A 32 3.36 17.93 1.59
N ILE A 33 2.67 18.20 2.69
CA ILE A 33 2.96 17.60 4.00
C ILE A 33 1.93 16.50 4.28
N GLY A 34 2.43 15.28 4.49
CA GLY A 34 1.62 14.10 4.77
C GLY A 34 2.44 12.83 4.59
N VAL A 35 1.75 11.70 4.56
CA VAL A 35 2.33 10.41 4.15
C VAL A 35 1.50 9.80 3.04
N LYS A 36 2.16 9.06 2.16
CA LYS A 36 1.49 8.17 1.22
C LYS A 36 1.62 6.74 1.72
N VAL A 37 0.49 6.04 1.81
CA VAL A 37 0.42 4.65 2.27
C VAL A 37 0.05 3.77 1.08
N VAL A 38 0.87 2.76 0.80
CA VAL A 38 0.63 1.75 -0.24
C VAL A 38 0.41 0.41 0.42
N ILE A 39 -0.71 -0.23 0.11
CA ILE A 39 -1.01 -1.59 0.55
C ILE A 39 -0.75 -2.52 -0.62
N HIS A 40 0.17 -3.47 -0.43
CA HIS A 40 0.62 -4.38 -1.48
C HIS A 40 0.87 -5.78 -0.93
N HIS A 41 1.00 -6.75 -1.83
CA HIS A 41 1.37 -8.11 -1.45
C HIS A 41 2.81 -8.14 -0.90
N PRO A 42 3.11 -8.91 0.17
CA PRO A 42 4.44 -8.90 0.83
C PRO A 42 5.63 -9.19 -0.10
N ASN A 43 5.40 -9.98 -1.15
CA ASN A 43 6.42 -10.36 -2.14
C ASN A 43 6.44 -9.48 -3.41
N LYS A 44 5.64 -8.41 -3.45
CA LYS A 44 5.60 -7.47 -4.58
C LYS A 44 6.22 -6.14 -4.14
N THR A 45 6.92 -5.46 -5.03
CA THR A 45 7.48 -4.13 -4.77
C THR A 45 6.36 -3.08 -4.72
N PRO A 46 6.29 -2.22 -3.69
CA PRO A 46 5.31 -1.13 -3.66
C PRO A 46 5.60 -0.09 -4.74
N CYS A 47 4.53 0.52 -5.28
CA CYS A 47 4.64 1.57 -6.30
C CYS A 47 3.97 2.87 -5.84
N PRO A 48 4.63 3.68 -5.00
CA PRO A 48 4.02 4.86 -4.41
C PRO A 48 3.74 5.98 -5.42
N GLU A 49 4.35 5.98 -6.61
CA GLU A 49 4.06 6.98 -7.63
C GLU A 49 2.63 6.79 -8.18
N ASP A 50 2.25 5.54 -8.46
CA ASP A 50 0.98 5.20 -9.10
C ASP A 50 -0.12 4.76 -8.12
N GLN A 51 0.25 4.23 -6.95
CA GLN A 51 -0.66 3.55 -6.03
C GLN A 51 -0.64 4.17 -4.63
N GLY A 52 -1.68 3.83 -3.86
CA GLY A 52 -1.82 4.22 -2.47
C GLY A 52 -2.74 5.41 -2.26
N PHE A 53 -2.82 5.85 -1.01
CA PHE A 53 -3.61 7.00 -0.61
C PHE A 53 -2.77 7.93 0.27
N ASN A 54 -3.11 9.22 0.25
CA ASN A 54 -2.45 10.21 1.08
C ASN A 54 -3.19 10.34 2.43
N ALA A 55 -2.43 10.43 3.50
CA ALA A 55 -2.90 10.72 4.85
C ALA A 55 -2.33 12.06 5.30
N SER A 56 -3.24 12.98 5.64
CA SER A 56 -2.90 14.31 6.13
C SER A 56 -2.46 14.27 7.60
N PRO A 57 -1.51 15.12 8.02
CA PRO A 57 -1.14 15.23 9.42
C PRO A 57 -2.29 15.78 10.28
N GLY A 58 -2.26 15.47 11.58
CA GLY A 58 -3.21 16.00 12.56
C GLY A 58 -4.60 15.36 12.54
N THR A 59 -4.81 14.35 11.70
CA THR A 59 -6.08 13.63 11.57
C THR A 59 -5.86 12.15 11.77
N GLU A 60 -6.82 11.50 12.42
CA GLU A 60 -6.92 10.03 12.47
C GLU A 60 -7.61 9.52 11.20
N ILE A 61 -7.02 8.50 10.57
CA ILE A 61 -7.59 7.87 9.38
C ILE A 61 -7.75 6.37 9.66
N SER A 62 -8.98 5.88 9.56
CA SER A 62 -9.30 4.45 9.63
C SER A 62 -9.49 3.90 8.21
N VAL A 63 -8.73 2.85 7.87
CA VAL A 63 -8.80 2.20 6.55
C VAL A 63 -9.23 0.75 6.69
N SER A 64 -10.38 0.42 6.11
CA SER A 64 -10.91 -0.94 6.06
C SER A 64 -10.49 -1.64 4.77
N LEU A 65 -9.96 -2.86 4.87
CA LEU A 65 -9.37 -3.59 3.74
C LEU A 65 -10.14 -4.88 3.42
N PRO A 66 -11.04 -4.85 2.41
CA PRO A 66 -11.55 -6.08 1.82
C PRO A 66 -10.49 -6.69 0.89
N GLN A 67 -10.14 -7.96 1.09
CA GLN A 67 -9.24 -8.66 0.19
C GLN A 67 -10.02 -9.36 -0.92
N SER A 68 -9.71 -9.01 -2.17
CA SER A 68 -10.23 -9.70 -3.36
C SER A 68 -9.04 -10.26 -4.14
N ILE A 69 -9.06 -11.58 -4.40
CA ILE A 69 -8.00 -12.26 -5.16
C ILE A 69 -8.62 -12.83 -6.43
N MET A 70 -7.98 -12.54 -7.57
CA MET A 70 -8.36 -13.10 -8.86
C MET A 70 -7.31 -14.11 -9.31
N TYR A 71 -7.73 -15.35 -9.56
CA TYR A 71 -6.90 -16.37 -10.18
C TYR A 71 -7.35 -16.58 -11.62
N ARG A 72 -6.39 -16.64 -12.54
CA ARG A 72 -6.65 -16.91 -13.96
C ARG A 72 -6.47 -18.39 -14.25
N LEU A 73 -7.30 -18.91 -15.17
CA LEU A 73 -7.22 -20.30 -15.57
C LEU A 73 -6.02 -20.53 -16.50
N PRO A 74 -5.32 -21.67 -16.40
CA PRO A 74 -4.26 -22.02 -17.33
C PRO A 74 -4.82 -22.40 -18.71
N ILE A 75 -3.93 -22.68 -19.68
CA ILE A 75 -4.26 -23.15 -21.05
C ILE A 75 -5.42 -24.18 -21.01
N PRO A 76 -6.45 -24.10 -21.89
CA PRO A 76 -6.50 -23.39 -23.18
C PRO A 76 -7.15 -22.00 -23.16
N PHE A 77 -7.41 -21.42 -21.99
CA PHE A 77 -8.08 -20.13 -21.89
C PHE A 77 -7.09 -18.99 -22.17
N SER A 78 -7.03 -18.52 -23.42
CA SER A 78 -6.20 -17.36 -23.81
C SER A 78 -6.64 -16.12 -23.06
N ASP A 79 -5.75 -15.55 -22.24
CA ASP A 79 -6.02 -14.31 -21.50
C ASP A 79 -5.15 -13.13 -21.97
N HIS A 80 -4.20 -13.37 -22.89
CA HIS A 80 -3.20 -12.41 -23.39
C HIS A 80 -2.60 -11.50 -22.30
N CYS A 81 -2.54 -11.99 -21.06
CA CYS A 81 -2.22 -11.16 -19.94
C CYS A 81 -0.80 -11.39 -19.49
N VAL A 82 0.03 -10.43 -19.85
CA VAL A 82 1.41 -10.36 -19.39
C VAL A 82 1.41 -9.50 -18.13
N ASP A 83 1.99 -10.01 -17.04
CA ASP A 83 2.24 -9.23 -15.82
C ASP A 83 3.39 -8.26 -16.11
N TYR A 84 3.04 -7.07 -16.58
CA TYR A 84 4.00 -5.98 -16.76
C TYR A 84 4.27 -5.35 -15.39
N GLU A 85 5.30 -5.84 -14.70
CA GLU A 85 5.86 -5.19 -13.50
C GLU A 85 6.39 -3.80 -13.89
N ARG A 86 5.51 -2.79 -13.88
CA ARG A 86 5.83 -1.42 -14.31
C ARG A 86 6.73 -0.66 -13.32
N CYS A 87 6.76 -1.10 -12.07
CA CYS A 87 7.45 -0.40 -11.00
C CYS A 87 8.81 -1.05 -10.74
N GLN A 88 9.69 -0.95 -11.74
CA GLN A 88 11.14 -1.10 -11.54
C GLN A 88 11.64 0.30 -11.20
N GLY A 89 11.97 0.54 -9.93
CA GLY A 89 12.40 1.84 -9.44
C GLY A 89 13.50 2.44 -10.31
N SER A 90 13.37 3.74 -10.61
CA SER A 90 14.41 4.56 -11.23
C SER A 90 15.59 4.78 -10.31
#